data_AF-A0A7C8ZUE4-F1
#
_entry.id   AF-A0A7C8ZUE4-F1
#
_cell.length_a   1.000
_cell.length_b   1.000
_cell.length_c   1.000
_cell.angle_alpha   90.00
_cell.angle_beta   90.00
_cell.angle_gamma   90.00
#
_symmetry.space_group_name_H-M   'P 1'
#
loop_
_entity.id
_entity.type
_entity.pdbx_description
1 polymer ?
#
loop_
_entity_poly.entity_id
_entity_poly.type
_entity_poly.pdbx_seq_one_letter_code
_entity_poly.pdbx_strand_id
1 'polypeptide(L)'
;MPAATEGKAIGIDLGTTYSCVGVWQNDRVEIIANDQGNRTTPSYVAFTDTERLIGDAAKNQVAMNPQNTVFDAKRLIGRRFSDPSVQADMKLWPFKVVPGPNDKPMIQVTYKG
;
A
#
# COMPACT_ATOMS: atom_id res chain seq x y z
N MET A 1 -10.91 -31.10 -21.62
CA MET A 1 -10.35 -29.72 -21.55
C MET A 1 -10.77 -29.13 -20.22
N PRO A 2 -9.87 -28.57 -19.40
CA PRO A 2 -10.31 -27.93 -18.17
C PRO A 2 -11.11 -26.67 -18.53
N ALA A 3 -12.24 -26.46 -17.87
CA ALA A 3 -13.03 -25.25 -18.04
C ALA A 3 -12.16 -24.04 -17.67
N ALA A 4 -12.05 -23.07 -18.56
CA ALA A 4 -11.46 -21.79 -18.24
C ALA A 4 -12.30 -21.18 -17.10
N THR A 5 -11.70 -20.99 -15.93
CA THR A 5 -12.30 -20.16 -14.90
C THR A 5 -12.31 -18.72 -15.42
N GLU A 6 -13.42 -18.29 -16.01
CA GLU A 6 -13.64 -16.89 -16.38
C GLU A 6 -13.77 -16.06 -15.09
N GLY A 7 -12.64 -15.61 -14.57
CA GLY A 7 -12.62 -14.63 -13.50
C GLY A 7 -13.19 -13.30 -14.02
N LYS A 8 -14.04 -12.63 -13.23
CA LYS A 8 -14.50 -11.27 -13.54
C LYS A 8 -13.32 -10.30 -13.47
N ALA A 9 -13.17 -9.44 -14.48
CA ALA A 9 -12.22 -8.34 -14.41
C ALA A 9 -12.63 -7.33 -13.33
N ILE A 10 -11.65 -6.77 -12.63
CA ILE A 10 -11.84 -5.74 -11.60
C ILE A 10 -11.06 -4.47 -11.96
N GLY A 11 -11.61 -3.32 -11.56
CA GLY A 11 -10.92 -2.04 -11.60
C GLY A 11 -10.38 -1.70 -10.21
N ILE A 12 -9.10 -1.34 -10.13
CA ILE A 12 -8.45 -0.94 -8.88
C ILE A 12 -7.95 0.49 -9.04
N ASP A 13 -8.42 1.37 -8.16
CA ASP A 13 -7.75 2.66 -7.92
C ASP A 13 -6.72 2.46 -6.80
N LEU A 14 -5.43 2.48 -7.17
CA LEU A 14 -4.32 2.40 -6.24
C LEU A 14 -3.89 3.82 -5.84
N GLY A 15 -4.63 4.46 -4.93
CA GLY A 15 -4.39 5.84 -4.51
C GLY A 15 -3.27 5.99 -3.47
N THR A 16 -2.84 7.24 -3.25
CA THR A 16 -1.72 7.56 -2.33
C THR A 16 -2.07 7.23 -0.88
N THR A 17 -3.27 7.59 -0.43
CA THR A 17 -3.71 7.44 0.97
C THR A 17 -4.77 6.36 1.13
N TYR A 18 -5.64 6.19 0.14
CA TYR A 18 -6.65 5.14 0.09
C TYR A 18 -6.67 4.51 -1.28
N SER A 19 -7.09 3.25 -1.33
CA SER A 19 -7.35 2.50 -2.54
C SER A 19 -8.81 2.02 -2.56
N CYS A 20 -9.31 1.71 -3.74
CA CYS A 20 -10.68 1.27 -3.98
C CYS A 20 -10.68 0.16 -5.04
N VAL A 21 -11.63 -0.77 -4.94
CA VAL A 21 -11.82 -1.81 -5.94
C VAL A 21 -13.30 -1.90 -6.35
N GLY A 22 -13.53 -1.97 -7.65
CA GLY A 22 -14.84 -2.10 -8.24
C GLY A 22 -14.90 -3.21 -9.29
N VAL A 23 -16.10 -3.74 -9.51
CA VAL A 23 -16.39 -4.74 -10.53
C VAL A 23 -17.60 -4.29 -11.34
N TRP A 24 -17.58 -4.54 -12.66
CA TRP A 24 -18.76 -4.39 -13.49
C TRP A 24 -19.58 -5.68 -13.45
N GLN A 25 -20.79 -5.63 -12.89
CA GLN A 25 -21.71 -6.77 -12.87
C GLN A 25 -23.16 -6.31 -12.80
N ASN A 26 -24.08 -7.09 -13.36
CA ASN A 26 -25.51 -6.77 -13.40
C ASN A 26 -25.78 -5.36 -13.98
N ASP A 27 -25.12 -5.06 -15.10
CA ASP A 27 -25.20 -3.79 -15.83
C ASP A 27 -24.93 -2.53 -14.99
N ARG A 28 -24.12 -2.66 -13.93
CA ARG A 28 -23.67 -1.54 -13.10
C ARG A 28 -22.26 -1.75 -12.56
N VAL A 29 -21.65 -0.66 -12.12
CA VAL A 29 -20.43 -0.70 -11.30
C VAL A 29 -20.84 -1.00 -9.85
N GLU A 30 -20.18 -1.97 -9.24
CA GLU A 30 -20.28 -2.26 -7.81
C GLU A 30 -18.94 -1.99 -7.14
N ILE A 31 -18.94 -1.12 -6.12
CA ILE A 31 -17.78 -0.88 -5.27
C ILE A 31 -17.80 -1.88 -4.13
N ILE A 32 -16.74 -2.68 -4.05
CA ILE A 32 -16.64 -3.79 -3.11
C ILE A 32 -16.18 -3.24 -1.76
N ALA A 33 -16.91 -3.58 -0.70
CA ALA A 33 -16.51 -3.27 0.67
C ALA A 33 -15.44 -4.26 1.15
N ASN A 34 -14.51 -3.80 1.98
CA ASN A 34 -13.57 -4.68 2.68
C ASN A 34 -14.25 -5.43 3.83
N ASP A 35 -13.48 -6.25 4.54
CA ASP A 35 -13.93 -7.05 5.69
C ASP A 35 -14.50 -6.22 6.86
N GLN A 36 -14.17 -4.93 6.94
CA GLN A 36 -14.72 -3.97 7.90
C GLN A 36 -15.96 -3.23 7.39
N GLY A 37 -16.39 -3.48 6.14
CA GLY A 37 -17.53 -2.81 5.52
C GLY A 37 -17.18 -1.48 4.84
N ASN A 38 -15.91 -1.08 4.81
CA ASN A 38 -15.47 0.16 4.17
C ASN A 38 -15.30 -0.03 2.65
N ARG A 39 -15.78 0.93 1.85
CA ARG A 39 -15.64 0.92 0.38
C ARG A 39 -14.31 1.47 -0.14
N THR A 40 -13.49 2.00 0.75
CA THR A 40 -12.10 2.36 0.48
C THR A 40 -11.24 1.77 1.59
N THR A 41 -10.02 1.37 1.24
CA THR A 41 -9.06 0.77 2.17
C THR A 41 -7.83 1.66 2.25
N PRO A 42 -7.30 2.00 3.43
CA PRO A 42 -6.06 2.76 3.55
C PRO A 42 -4.91 2.11 2.76
N SER A 43 -4.12 2.92 2.05
CA SER A 43 -2.90 2.48 1.35
C SER A 43 -1.74 2.34 2.35
N TYR A 44 -1.94 1.50 3.36
CA TYR A 44 -1.02 1.28 4.48
C TYR A 44 -0.60 -0.18 4.55
N VAL A 45 0.68 -0.41 4.85
CA VAL A 45 1.23 -1.75 5.15
C VAL A 45 2.08 -1.63 6.39
N ALA A 46 1.82 -2.43 7.41
CA ALA A 46 2.64 -2.49 8.61
C ALA A 46 3.28 -3.87 8.77
N PHE A 47 4.51 -3.89 9.26
CA PHE A 47 5.24 -5.10 9.57
C PHE A 47 5.38 -5.20 11.08
N THR A 48 5.04 -6.36 11.62
CA THR A 48 5.25 -6.72 13.03
C THR A 48 6.23 -7.90 13.09
N ASP A 49 6.59 -8.33 14.29
CA ASP A 49 7.47 -9.48 14.47
C ASP A 49 6.85 -10.78 13.93
N THR A 50 5.52 -10.86 13.90
CA THR A 50 4.77 -12.07 13.56
C THR A 50 4.15 -12.03 12.17
N GLU A 51 3.67 -10.86 11.73
CA GLU A 51 2.78 -10.77 10.57
C GLU A 51 2.92 -9.45 9.82
N ARG A 52 2.19 -9.38 8.70
CA ARG A 52 2.07 -8.17 7.88
C ARG A 52 0.62 -7.74 7.88
N LEU A 53 0.36 -6.55 8.40
CA LEU A 53 -0.96 -5.92 8.41
C LEU A 53 -1.11 -5.04 7.18
N ILE A 54 -2.33 -4.95 6.63
CA ILE A 54 -2.64 -4.18 5.43
C ILE A 54 -3.94 -3.40 5.69
N GLY A 55 -4.04 -2.19 5.14
CA GLY A 55 -5.29 -1.43 5.18
C GLY A 55 -5.59 -0.86 6.56
N ASP A 56 -6.84 -1.01 7.00
CA ASP A 56 -7.33 -0.46 8.26
C ASP A 56 -6.53 -0.97 9.46
N ALA A 57 -6.19 -2.27 9.50
CA ALA A 57 -5.38 -2.86 10.56
C ALA A 57 -3.99 -2.20 10.66
N ALA A 58 -3.34 -1.94 9.53
CA ALA A 58 -2.04 -1.26 9.50
C ALA A 58 -2.16 0.20 9.94
N LYS A 59 -3.18 0.92 9.48
CA LYS A 59 -3.41 2.32 9.86
C LYS A 59 -3.69 2.47 11.35
N ASN A 60 -4.48 1.58 11.95
CA ASN A 60 -4.89 1.68 13.36
C ASN A 60 -3.73 1.59 14.36
N GLN A 61 -2.65 0.89 14.00
CA GLN A 61 -1.49 0.69 14.88
C GLN A 61 -0.31 1.64 14.58
N VAL A 62 -0.45 2.59 13.64
CA VAL A 62 0.65 3.47 13.21
C VAL A 62 1.28 4.25 14.37
N ALA A 63 0.48 4.66 15.36
CA ALA A 63 0.96 5.38 16.53
C ALA A 63 1.86 4.52 17.44
N MET A 64 1.66 3.20 17.45
CA MET A 64 2.42 2.25 18.29
C MET A 64 3.67 1.70 17.57
N ASN A 65 3.64 1.63 16.24
CA ASN A 65 4.72 1.07 15.43
C ASN A 65 5.03 1.95 14.20
N PRO A 66 5.38 3.23 14.39
CA PRO A 66 5.47 4.19 13.29
C PRO A 66 6.60 3.87 12.30
N GLN A 67 7.70 3.29 12.77
CA GLN A 67 8.89 3.02 11.94
C GLN A 67 8.70 1.84 10.97
N ASN A 68 7.83 0.86 11.30
CA ASN A 68 7.53 -0.28 10.45
C ASN A 68 6.15 -0.19 9.79
N THR A 69 5.52 0.99 9.84
CA THR A 69 4.24 1.26 9.18
C THR A 69 4.45 2.17 7.99
N VAL A 70 4.28 1.59 6.80
CA VAL A 70 4.51 2.24 5.52
C VAL A 70 3.21 2.81 4.99
N PHE A 71 3.27 4.07 4.57
CA PHE A 71 2.20 4.78 3.87
C PHE A 71 2.81 5.70 2.81
N ASP A 72 1.97 6.32 1.98
CA ASP A 72 2.42 7.26 0.92
C ASP A 72 3.43 6.67 -0.08
N ALA A 73 3.55 5.34 -0.16
CA ALA A 73 4.51 4.66 -1.04
C ALA A 73 4.37 5.07 -2.52
N LYS A 74 3.17 5.49 -2.94
CA LYS A 74 2.91 6.03 -4.28
C LYS A 74 3.78 7.25 -4.61
N ARG A 75 4.20 8.02 -3.61
CA ARG A 75 5.13 9.17 -3.79
C ARG A 75 6.53 8.73 -4.21
N LEU A 76 6.93 7.50 -3.89
CA LEU A 76 8.25 6.93 -4.22
C LEU A 76 8.26 6.16 -5.55
N ILE A 77 7.12 5.64 -6.00
CA ILE A 77 7.03 4.78 -7.19
C ILE A 77 7.50 5.54 -8.43
N GLY A 78 8.41 4.93 -9.18
CA GLY A 78 8.95 5.50 -10.43
C GLY A 78 9.98 6.62 -10.23
N ARG A 79 10.32 6.98 -8.99
CA ARG A 79 11.33 8.01 -8.68
C ARG A 79 12.68 7.40 -8.35
N ARG A 80 13.70 8.26 -8.36
CA ARG A 80 15.05 7.97 -7.88
C ARG A 80 15.19 8.42 -6.43
N PHE A 81 16.04 7.75 -5.66
CA PHE A 81 16.33 8.11 -4.27
C PHE A 81 16.92 9.52 -4.20
N SER A 82 17.78 9.89 -5.15
CA SER A 82 18.35 11.24 -5.26
C SER A 82 17.38 12.35 -5.69
N ASP A 83 16.14 12.03 -6.08
CA ASP A 83 15.14 13.04 -6.51
C ASP A 83 14.87 14.03 -5.35
N PRO A 84 14.96 15.36 -5.57
CA PRO A 84 14.71 16.36 -4.53
C PRO A 84 13.35 16.20 -3.82
N SER A 85 12.33 15.74 -4.55
CA SER A 85 11.01 15.47 -3.96
C SER A 85 11.04 14.29 -2.99
N VAL A 86 11.79 13.22 -3.30
CA VAL A 86 11.99 12.08 -2.40
C VAL A 86 12.77 12.52 -1.17
N GLN A 87 13.84 13.30 -1.34
CA GLN A 87 14.62 13.83 -0.22
C GLN A 87 13.82 14.76 0.69
N ALA A 88 12.86 15.51 0.14
CA ALA A 88 11.95 16.34 0.92
C ALA A 88 10.92 15.50 1.68
N ASP A 89 10.24 14.57 0.99
CA ASP A 89 9.21 13.71 1.59
C ASP A 89 9.78 12.80 2.69
N MET A 90 11.02 12.30 2.54
CA MET A 90 11.71 11.49 3.54
C MET A 90 11.87 12.17 4.91
N LYS A 91 11.87 13.51 4.97
CA LYS A 91 11.96 14.25 6.24
C LYS A 91 10.66 14.23 7.02
N LEU A 92 9.55 13.86 6.37
CA LEU A 92 8.20 13.86 6.94
C LEU A 92 7.75 12.46 7.38
N TRP A 93 8.44 11.41 6.92
CA TRP A 93 8.06 10.04 7.24
C TRP A 93 8.80 9.51 8.46
N PRO A 94 8.11 8.70 9.30
CA PRO A 94 8.74 8.05 10.45
C PRO A 94 9.53 6.79 10.09
N PHE A 95 9.26 6.20 8.92
CA PHE A 95 9.97 5.02 8.42
C PHE A 95 11.18 5.42 7.58
N LYS A 96 12.18 4.54 7.53
CA LYS A 96 13.44 4.81 6.85
C LYS A 96 13.36 4.46 5.36
N VAL A 97 13.86 5.35 4.51
CA VAL A 97 14.10 5.08 3.09
C VAL A 97 15.60 5.10 2.85
N VAL A 98 16.11 4.12 2.11
CA VAL A 98 17.54 3.94 1.80
C VAL A 98 17.76 3.84 0.28
N PRO A 99 18.96 4.21 -0.21
CA PRO A 99 19.29 4.00 -1.62
C PRO A 99 19.46 2.51 -1.90
N GLY A 100 18.76 2.03 -2.92
CA GLY A 100 18.92 0.70 -3.48
C GLY A 100 19.71 0.71 -4.81
N PRO A 101 19.80 -0.45 -5.48
CA PRO A 101 20.43 -0.55 -6.79
C PRO A 101 19.84 0.44 -7.80
N ASN A 102 20.70 1.00 -8.65
CA ASN A 102 20.32 1.99 -9.66
C ASN A 102 19.61 3.23 -9.10
N ASP A 103 20.00 3.64 -7.87
CA ASP A 103 19.43 4.81 -7.20
C ASP A 103 17.91 4.69 -6.97
N LYS A 104 17.41 3.46 -6.81
CA LYS A 104 15.99 3.23 -6.50
C LYS A 104 15.74 3.46 -5.00
N PRO A 105 14.73 4.25 -4.59
CA PRO A 105 14.38 4.38 -3.19
C PRO A 105 13.79 3.07 -2.66
N MET A 106 14.32 2.58 -1.55
CA MET A 106 13.88 1.35 -0.89
C MET A 106 13.44 1.65 0.53
N ILE A 107 12.26 1.20 0.92
CA ILE A 107 11.75 1.37 2.29
C ILE A 107 12.35 0.27 3.17
N GLN A 108 13.06 0.65 4.22
CA GLN A 108 13.67 -0.26 5.17
C GLN A 108 12.74 -0.45 6.37
N VAL A 109 12.37 -1.70 6.65
CA VAL A 109 11.54 -2.12 7.77
C VAL A 109 12.20 -3.31 8.49
N THR A 110 11.80 -3.53 9.74
CA THR A 110 12.16 -4.75 10.49
C THR A 110 11.01 -5.73 10.35
N TYR A 111 11.30 -6.95 9.89
CA TYR A 111 10.29 -7.98 9.72
C TYR A 111 10.93 -9.37 9.88
N LYS A 112 10.50 -10.11 10.91
CA LYS A 112 10.95 -11.48 11.21
C LYS A 112 12.46 -11.65 11.48
N GLY A 113 13.08 -10.66 12.12
CA GLY A 113 14.51 -10.67 12.44
C GLY A 113 15.40 -10.63 11.20
#